data_AF-A0AAW2NAM8-F1
#
_entry.id   AF-A0AAW2NAM8-F1
#
_cell.length_a   1.000
_cell.length_b   1.000
_cell.length_c   1.000
_cell.angle_alpha   90.00
_cell.angle_beta   90.00
_cell.angle_gamma   90.00
#
_symmetry.space_group_name_H-M   'P 1'
#
loop_
_entity.id
_entity.type
_entity.pdbx_description
1 polymer ?
#
loop_
_entity_poly.entity_id
_entity_poly.type
_entity_poly.pdbx_seq_one_letter_code
_entity_poly.pdbx_strand_id
1 'polypeptide(L)' 'MAVNVAPFKLKSSAKDNIATKNNVHYERPQRKLTLKEMQAREYPFLDSDVPGIFDNLLEANLIDLPELKRPEEAE' A
#
# COMPACT_ATOMS: atom_id res chain seq x y z
N MET A 1 -20.04 -27.83 -16.56
CA MET A 1 -20.43 -27.79 -15.14
C MET A 1 -20.88 -26.37 -14.84
N ALA A 2 -22.12 -26.16 -14.39
CA ALA A 2 -22.65 -24.83 -14.08
C ALA A 2 -22.44 -24.55 -12.58
N VAL A 3 -21.73 -23.47 -12.25
CA VAL A 3 -21.39 -23.10 -10.87
C VAL A 3 -22.36 -22.00 -10.43
N ASN A 4 -23.29 -22.35 -9.54
CA ASN A 4 -24.27 -21.42 -9.01
C ASN A 4 -23.62 -20.65 -7.84
N VAL A 5 -23.38 -19.35 -8.03
CA VAL A 5 -22.85 -18.48 -6.98
C VAL A 5 -23.97 -17.55 -6.50
N ALA A 6 -24.41 -17.72 -5.26
CA ALA A 6 -25.44 -16.88 -4.66
C ALA A 6 -24.85 -15.54 -4.19
N PRO A 7 -25.48 -14.39 -4.49
CA PRO A 7 -24.98 -13.10 -4.05
C PRO A 7 -25.28 -12.88 -2.57
N PHE A 8 -24.23 -12.72 -1.77
CA PHE A 8 -24.32 -12.30 -0.37
C PHE A 8 -24.39 -10.77 -0.29
N LYS A 9 -25.38 -10.24 0.44
CA LYS A 9 -25.58 -8.79 0.64
C LYS A 9 -25.04 -8.35 2.00
N LEU A 10 -24.01 -7.51 1.99
CA LEU A 10 -23.47 -6.82 3.16
C LEU A 10 -24.27 -5.52 3.39
N LYS A 11 -24.84 -5.35 4.59
CA LYS A 11 -25.48 -4.09 5.01
C LYS A 11 -24.50 -3.34 5.91
N SER A 12 -24.03 -2.17 5.48
CA SER A 12 -23.31 -1.23 6.34
C SER A 12 -24.29 -0.22 6.94
N SER A 13 -24.28 -0.07 8.26
CA SER A 13 -24.96 1.04 8.94
C SER A 13 -24.01 2.23 9.00
N ALA A 14 -24.29 3.27 8.21
CA ALA A 14 -23.63 4.56 8.37
C ALA A 14 -24.23 5.27 9.59
N LYS A 15 -23.38 5.66 10.54
CA LYS A 15 -23.73 6.49 11.69
C LYS A 15 -23.01 7.82 11.51
N ASP A 16 -23.74 8.80 11.01
CA ASP A 16 -23.25 10.16 10.80
C ASP A 16 -22.85 10.78 12.15
N ASN A 17 -21.60 11.23 12.27
CA ASN A 17 -21.19 12.09 13.38
C ASN A 17 -20.48 13.32 12.81
N ILE A 18 -21.20 14.44 12.82
CA ILE A 18 -20.66 15.78 12.59
C ILE A 18 -19.90 16.17 13.86
N ALA A 19 -18.59 16.39 13.74
CA ALA A 19 -17.78 16.99 14.79
C ALA A 19 -16.89 18.11 14.23
N THR A 20 -16.98 19.24 14.90
CA THR A 20 -16.35 20.54 14.73
C THR A 20 -14.82 20.50 14.59
N LYS A 21 -14.32 21.45 13.77
CA LYS A 21 -12.92 21.79 13.53
C LYS A 21 -12.12 21.88 14.83
N ASN A 22 -11.05 21.10 14.93
CA ASN A 22 -9.82 21.40 15.68
C ASN A 22 -8.66 20.72 14.94
N ASN A 23 -7.52 21.40 14.82
CA ASN A 23 -6.31 20.84 14.20
C ASN A 23 -5.87 19.59 14.97
N VAL A 24 -6.21 18.43 14.44
CA VAL A 24 -5.68 17.13 14.85
C VAL A 24 -4.90 16.64 13.65
N HIS A 25 -3.59 16.47 13.80
CA HIS A 25 -2.78 15.69 12.87
C HIS A 25 -3.54 14.39 12.63
N TYR A 26 -4.14 14.26 11.45
CA TYR A 26 -5.08 13.19 11.20
C TYR A 26 -4.32 11.86 11.24
N GLU A 27 -4.30 11.22 12.40
CA GLU A 27 -4.59 9.80 12.49
C GLU A 27 -5.98 9.60 11.90
N ARG A 28 -6.09 9.70 10.56
CA ARG A 28 -7.24 9.12 9.88
C ARG A 28 -7.21 7.66 10.31
N PRO A 29 -8.32 7.08 10.81
CA PRO A 29 -8.40 5.63 10.97
C PRO A 29 -7.93 5.08 9.63
N GLN A 30 -6.88 4.25 9.61
CA GLN A 30 -6.12 3.88 8.42
C GLN A 30 -7.05 3.47 7.28
N ARG A 31 -7.55 4.46 6.54
CA ARG A 31 -8.46 4.25 5.45
C ARG A 31 -7.55 3.69 4.40
N LYS A 32 -7.75 2.40 4.10
CA LYS A 32 -7.03 1.73 3.02
C LYS A 32 -7.17 2.63 1.80
N LEU A 33 -6.05 3.13 1.32
CA LEU A 33 -6.02 3.92 0.11
C LEU A 33 -6.51 3.03 -1.03
N THR A 34 -7.25 3.62 -1.94
CA THR A 34 -7.57 2.96 -3.20
C THR A 34 -6.29 2.78 -4.00
N LEU A 35 -6.25 1.81 -4.92
CA LEU A 35 -5.08 1.55 -5.78
C LEU A 35 -4.64 2.83 -6.53
N LYS A 36 -5.62 3.59 -7.04
CA LYS A 36 -5.38 4.85 -7.74
C LYS A 36 -4.72 5.89 -6.83
N GLU A 37 -5.12 5.97 -5.57
CA GLU A 37 -4.53 6.88 -4.59
C GLU A 37 -3.10 6.45 -4.20
N MET A 38 -2.80 5.14 -4.15
CA MET A 38 -1.45 4.66 -3.88
C MET A 38 -0.49 4.95 -5.04
N GLN A 39 -0.94 4.73 -6.27
CA GLN A 39 -0.14 5.01 -7.47
C GLN A 39 0.09 6.51 -7.69
N ALA A 40 -0.88 7.34 -7.31
CA ALA A 40 -0.74 8.80 -7.39
C ALA A 40 0.15 9.40 -6.29
N ARG A 41 0.70 8.59 -5.37
CA ARG A 41 1.69 9.08 -4.43
C ARG A 41 2.99 9.33 -5.15
N GLU A 42 3.33 10.61 -5.27
CA GLU A 42 4.65 11.05 -5.69
C GLU A 42 5.61 10.92 -4.52
N TYR A 43 6.71 10.19 -4.73
CA TYR A 43 7.77 10.04 -3.74
C TYR A 43 8.72 11.23 -3.87
N PRO A 44 9.19 11.85 -2.77
CA PRO A 44 9.98 13.09 -2.83
C PRO A 44 11.44 12.87 -3.28
N PHE A 45 11.73 11.74 -3.93
CA PHE A 45 13.05 11.35 -4.36
C PHE A 45 13.09 11.39 -5.88
N LEU A 46 14.21 11.87 -6.43
CA LEU A 46 14.45 11.81 -7.87
C LEU A 46 14.65 10.36 -8.29
N ASP A 47 14.06 9.96 -9.41
CA ASP A 47 14.21 8.60 -9.94
C ASP A 47 15.67 8.22 -10.21
N SER A 48 16.53 9.21 -10.49
CA SER A 48 17.98 9.05 -10.64
C SER A 48 18.69 8.64 -9.36
N ASP A 49 18.16 9.04 -8.20
CA ASP A 49 18.81 8.88 -6.90
C ASP A 49 18.43 7.53 -6.28
N VAL A 50 17.28 6.99 -6.67
CA VAL A 50 16.73 5.73 -6.13
C VAL A 50 17.74 4.57 -6.23
N PRO A 51 18.40 4.29 -7.36
CA PRO A 51 19.35 3.18 -7.46
C PRO A 51 20.53 3.32 -6.49
N GLY A 52 21.15 4.51 -6.43
CA GLY A 52 22.30 4.74 -5.56
C GLY A 52 21.94 4.66 -4.07
N ILE A 53 20.72 5.04 -3.69
CA ILE A 53 20.24 4.86 -2.32
C ILE A 53 20.12 3.37 -1.98
N PHE A 54 19.57 2.56 -2.88
CA PHE A 54 19.45 1.12 -2.66
C PHE A 54 20.81 0.44 -2.48
N ASP A 55 21.78 0.78 -3.31
CA ASP A 55 23.15 0.22 -3.21
C ASP A 55 23.76 0.53 -1.83
N ASN A 56 23.71 1.79 -1.40
CA ASN A 56 24.23 2.20 -0.09
C ASN A 56 23.55 1.47 1.09
N LEU A 57 22.24 1.22 0.99
CA LEU A 57 21.50 0.52 2.05
C LEU A 57 21.87 -0.96 2.13
N LEU A 58 22.10 -1.60 0.99
CA LEU A 58 22.56 -3.00 0.92
C LEU A 58 24.00 -3.12 1.42
N GLU A 59 24.90 -2.21 1.02
CA GLU A 59 26.28 -2.18 1.50
C GLU A 59 26.36 -2.00 3.02
N ALA A 60 25.48 -1.15 3.57
CA ALA A 60 25.37 -0.94 5.01
C ALA A 60 24.63 -2.08 5.75
N ASN A 61 24.14 -3.11 5.04
CA ASN A 61 23.28 -4.19 5.56
C ASN A 61 22.07 -3.65 6.37
N LEU A 62 21.52 -2.51 5.95
CA LEU A 62 20.33 -1.90 6.58
C LEU A 62 19.04 -2.53 6.06
N ILE A 63 19.11 -3.12 4.87
CA ILE A 63 18.05 -3.89 4.24
C ILE A 63 18.65 -5.17 3.65
N ASP A 64 17.87 -6.25 3.62
CA ASP A 64 18.25 -7.50 2.98
C ASP A 64 17.31 -7.79 1.81
N LEU A 65 17.85 -8.26 0.69
CA LEU A 65 17.04 -8.77 -0.40
C LEU A 65 16.63 -10.22 -0.07
N PRO A 66 15.32 -10.53 -0.06
CA PRO A 66 14.89 -11.91 0.05
C PRO A 66 15.39 -12.70 -1.16
N GLU A 67 15.70 -13.97 -0.94
CA GLU A 67 15.99 -14.88 -2.04
C GLU A 67 14.82 -14.86 -3.04
N LEU A 68 15.14 -14.73 -4.32
CA LEU A 68 14.18 -14.86 -5.43
C LEU A 68 13.65 -16.30 -5.43
N LYS A 69 12.57 -16.55 -4.68
CA LYS A 69 11.91 -17.85 -4.55
C LYS A 69 10.87 -18.10 -5.65
N ARG A 70 10.86 -17.30 -6.71
CA ARG A 70 9.96 -17.56 -7.85
C ARG A 70 10.55 -18.70 -8.67
N PRO A 71 9.87 -19.86 -8.74
CA PRO A 71 10.38 -21.00 -9.49
C PRO A 71 10.47 -20.74 -11.01
N GLU A 72 9.70 -19.76 -11.53
CA GLU A 72 9.64 -19.46 -12.97
C GLU A 72 10.75 -18.52 -13.48
N GLU A 73 11.50 -17.85 -12.58
CA GLU A 73 12.57 -16.91 -12.94
C GLU A 73 13.98 -17.48 -12.70
N ALA A 74 14.06 -18.74 -12.25
CA ALA A 74 15.32 -19.45 -11.93
C ALA A 74 15.75 -20.46 -13.02
N GLU A 75 15.09 -20.46 -14.19
CA GLU A 75 15.52 -21.21 -15.39
C GLU A 75 16.21 -20.31 -16.42
#